data_AF-A0A8H7SUZ6-F1
#
_entry.id   AF-A0A8H7SUZ6-F1
#
_cell.length_a   1.000
_cell.length_b   1.000
_cell.length_c   1.000
_cell.angle_alpha   90.00
_cell.angle_beta   90.00
_cell.angle_gamma   90.00
#
_symmetry.space_group_name_H-M   'P 1'
#
loop_
_entity.id
_entity.type
_entity.pdbx_description
1 polymer ?
#
loop_
_entity_poly.entity_id
_entity_poly.type
_entity_poly.pdbx_seq_one_letter_code
_entity_poly.pdbx_strand_id
1 'polypeptide(L)'
;MKLFLIASLAILVLASPSCQREDIYKACHNDFEIGPNICDKFNFLSSEEAVKKGCVTPINGTTFYDLSDLPQVYDIEPNTVTIASLITNVFEDGDANFAYASCIDIQDMRGFTSGYAGFTTGTGDSESLIESFTSASPNNRLASFLSNIHEISQLPHCDRRSRGDTSKLGGYCEAWKQEACDENSGFSQLQKDWVFKNYMIPSARYAAQSGIHSPLGQAIFYDVIIQHGYQYVEPDINIVRILTLTGPRESEETEQSFLKRFLTTRRELQCCYRDDVWPASATRSEDLLSLVENFEYNKNLDVPIKLNNFGRTVTGHEDFNKDIKRCL
;
A
#
# COMPACT_ATOMS: atom_id res chain seq x y z
N MET A 1 -14.48 16.03 20.67
CA MET A 1 -14.23 16.69 19.37
C MET A 1 -12.82 17.25 19.40
N LYS A 2 -11.82 16.39 19.13
CA LYS A 2 -10.40 16.76 19.08
C LYS A 2 -9.91 16.36 17.68
N LEU A 3 -9.37 17.33 16.95
CA LEU A 3 -8.77 17.18 15.63
C LEU A 3 -7.67 16.12 15.68
N PHE A 4 -7.74 15.16 14.77
CA PHE A 4 -6.71 14.15 14.53
C PHE A 4 -5.57 14.80 13.73
N LEU A 5 -4.35 14.79 14.28
CA LEU A 5 -3.12 14.93 13.49
C LEU A 5 -2.73 13.51 13.05
N ILE A 6 -2.93 13.22 11.78
CA ILE A 6 -2.15 12.20 11.07
C ILE A 6 -0.69 12.66 11.14
N ALA A 7 0.26 11.74 11.29
CA ALA A 7 1.69 12.00 11.29
C ALA A 7 2.14 12.54 9.93
N SER A 8 1.81 13.79 9.61
CA SER A 8 2.69 14.66 8.86
C SER A 8 3.90 14.93 9.75
N LEU A 9 5.10 14.86 9.20
CA LEU A 9 6.29 15.46 9.81
C LEU A 9 5.90 16.85 10.36
N ALA A 10 5.85 16.99 11.68
CA ALA A 10 5.54 18.25 12.32
C ALA A 10 6.75 19.18 12.16
N ILE A 11 6.83 19.89 11.03
CA ILE A 11 7.61 21.11 10.94
C ILE A 11 6.88 22.14 11.79
N LEU A 12 7.47 22.49 12.93
CA LEU A 12 7.00 23.57 13.79
C LEU A 12 7.20 24.91 13.04
N VAL A 13 6.25 25.29 12.20
CA VAL A 13 6.26 26.59 11.53
C VAL A 13 5.81 27.63 12.55
N LEU A 14 6.76 28.41 13.05
CA LEU A 14 6.48 29.66 13.76
C LEU A 14 5.64 30.56 12.84
N ALA A 15 4.46 30.95 13.34
CA ALA A 15 3.44 31.66 12.58
C ALA A 15 3.99 32.95 11.93
N SER A 16 4.01 32.96 10.60
CA SER A 16 3.99 34.17 9.78
C SER A 16 2.61 34.29 9.12
N PRO A 17 1.97 35.47 9.10
CA PRO A 17 0.60 35.60 8.61
C PRO A 17 0.60 35.72 7.07
N SER A 18 0.65 34.58 6.37
CA SER A 18 0.14 34.39 5.00
C SER A 18 0.43 32.98 4.45
N CYS A 19 0.00 31.92 5.13
CA CYS A 19 -0.06 30.59 4.53
C CYS A 19 -1.51 30.23 4.23
N GLN A 20 -1.88 30.23 2.94
CA GLN A 20 -3.04 29.46 2.50
C GLN A 20 -2.80 28.01 2.92
N ARG A 21 -3.78 27.40 3.60
CA ARG A 21 -3.75 25.96 3.89
C ARG A 21 -3.74 25.24 2.55
N GLU A 22 -2.75 24.39 2.32
CA GLU A 22 -2.69 23.59 1.10
C GLU A 22 -3.90 22.65 1.06
N ASP A 23 -4.57 22.62 -0.08
CA ASP A 23 -5.76 21.80 -0.27
C ASP A 23 -5.35 20.33 -0.47
N ILE A 24 -5.52 19.54 0.58
CA ILE A 24 -5.15 18.12 0.59
C ILE A 24 -6.04 17.27 -0.32
N TYR A 25 -7.17 17.78 -0.79
CA TYR A 25 -8.11 17.09 -1.67
C TYR A 25 -8.08 17.61 -3.11
N LYS A 26 -7.05 18.37 -3.49
CA LYS A 26 -6.89 18.93 -4.86
C LYS A 26 -7.06 17.89 -5.97
N ALA A 27 -6.69 16.64 -5.71
CA ALA A 27 -6.82 15.55 -6.67
C ALA A 27 -8.28 15.06 -6.85
N CYS A 28 -9.22 15.51 -6.04
CA CYS A 28 -10.65 15.21 -6.12
C CYS A 28 -11.48 16.37 -6.66
N HIS A 29 -10.85 17.28 -7.40
CA HIS A 29 -11.51 18.43 -8.02
C HIS A 29 -11.77 18.18 -9.52
N ASN A 30 -12.56 19.08 -10.13
CA ASN A 30 -12.90 19.06 -11.56
C ASN A 30 -13.59 17.74 -11.95
N ASP A 31 -13.00 16.97 -12.87
CA ASP A 31 -13.54 15.69 -13.36
C ASP A 31 -13.66 14.62 -12.26
N PHE A 32 -13.06 14.85 -11.08
CA PHE A 32 -13.11 13.97 -9.92
C PHE A 32 -13.92 14.55 -8.74
N GLU A 33 -14.68 15.63 -8.99
CA GLU A 33 -15.50 16.26 -7.96
C GLU A 33 -16.54 15.30 -7.37
N ILE A 34 -16.54 15.18 -6.04
CA ILE A 34 -17.38 14.23 -5.30
C ILE A 34 -18.86 14.58 -5.54
N GLY A 35 -19.57 13.66 -6.18
CA GLY A 35 -21.00 13.80 -6.42
C GLY A 35 -21.65 12.47 -6.83
N PRO A 36 -22.99 12.38 -6.81
CA PRO A 36 -23.72 11.14 -7.10
C PRO A 36 -23.35 10.51 -8.45
N ASN A 37 -23.09 11.34 -9.47
CA ASN A 37 -22.73 10.89 -10.82
C ASN A 37 -21.45 10.04 -10.86
N ILE A 38 -20.50 10.29 -9.96
CA ILE A 38 -19.25 9.53 -9.85
C ILE A 38 -19.38 8.47 -8.75
N CYS A 39 -19.97 8.83 -7.60
CA CYS A 39 -19.87 8.03 -6.40
C CYS A 39 -20.92 6.90 -6.28
N ASP A 40 -22.09 7.04 -6.90
CA ASP A 40 -23.18 6.06 -6.74
C ASP A 40 -22.82 4.67 -7.27
N LYS A 41 -21.93 4.60 -8.28
CA LYS A 41 -21.47 3.34 -8.87
C LYS A 41 -20.64 2.47 -7.91
N PHE A 42 -20.02 3.07 -6.89
CA PHE A 42 -19.16 2.34 -5.96
C PHE A 42 -19.95 1.55 -4.91
N ASN A 43 -21.16 1.99 -4.56
CA ASN A 43 -22.06 1.30 -3.62
C ASN A 43 -21.35 0.80 -2.34
N PHE A 44 -20.57 1.67 -1.69
CA PHE A 44 -19.78 1.33 -0.50
C PHE A 44 -20.67 0.80 0.65
N LEU A 45 -20.14 -0.17 1.41
CA LEU A 45 -20.80 -0.64 2.62
C LEU A 45 -20.86 0.50 3.65
N SER A 46 -22.07 0.99 3.93
CA SER A 46 -22.27 2.27 4.62
C SER A 46 -22.88 2.17 6.01
N SER A 47 -23.24 0.97 6.48
CA SER A 47 -23.73 0.78 7.85
C SER A 47 -22.76 -0.04 8.70
N GLU A 48 -22.64 0.35 9.97
CA GLU A 48 -21.86 -0.40 10.96
C GLU A 48 -22.37 -1.85 11.09
N GLU A 49 -23.66 -2.09 10.86
CA GLU A 49 -24.26 -3.42 10.76
C GLU A 49 -23.90 -4.17 9.48
N ALA A 50 -23.70 -3.50 8.34
CA ALA A 50 -23.20 -4.13 7.12
C ALA A 50 -21.72 -4.52 7.26
N VAL A 51 -20.91 -3.67 7.90
CA VAL A 51 -19.52 -3.98 8.27
C VAL A 51 -19.47 -5.13 9.28
N LYS A 52 -20.36 -5.15 10.28
CA LYS A 52 -20.48 -6.24 11.27
C LYS A 52 -21.03 -7.54 10.68
N LYS A 53 -22.02 -7.49 9.78
CA LYS A 53 -22.52 -8.65 9.01
C LYS A 53 -21.50 -9.15 7.99
N GLY A 54 -20.54 -8.30 7.62
CA GLY A 54 -19.39 -8.62 6.78
C GLY A 54 -18.22 -9.26 7.51
N CYS A 55 -18.43 -9.88 8.69
CA CYS A 55 -17.39 -10.71 9.30
C CYS A 55 -17.15 -11.95 8.44
N VAL A 56 -16.35 -11.80 7.39
CA VAL A 56 -16.03 -12.88 6.48
C VAL A 56 -15.15 -13.86 7.24
N THR A 57 -15.63 -15.10 7.40
CA THR A 57 -14.77 -16.20 7.85
C THR A 57 -13.80 -16.52 6.73
N PRO A 58 -12.47 -16.47 6.97
CA PRO A 58 -11.51 -16.78 5.95
C PRO A 58 -11.73 -18.19 5.39
N ILE A 59 -11.82 -18.30 4.07
CA ILE A 59 -11.80 -19.57 3.36
C ILE A 59 -10.34 -20.06 3.34
N ASN A 60 -10.11 -21.31 3.74
CA ASN A 60 -8.79 -21.94 3.76
C ASN A 60 -7.71 -21.19 4.57
N GLY A 61 -8.10 -20.41 5.57
CA GLY A 61 -7.17 -19.72 6.48
C GLY A 61 -6.44 -18.52 5.86
N THR A 62 -6.90 -17.99 4.72
CA THR A 62 -6.34 -16.77 4.11
C THR A 62 -7.44 -15.77 3.79
N THR A 63 -7.16 -14.48 3.91
CA THR A 63 -8.05 -13.39 3.49
C THR A 63 -7.84 -12.94 2.05
N PHE A 64 -6.82 -13.48 1.38
CA PHE A 64 -6.44 -13.13 0.01
C PHE A 64 -7.21 -13.95 -1.01
N TYR A 65 -7.49 -13.35 -2.18
CA TYR A 65 -8.04 -14.11 -3.30
C TYR A 65 -7.11 -15.24 -3.72
N ASP A 66 -7.69 -16.40 -4.07
CA ASP A 66 -6.96 -17.45 -4.77
C ASP A 66 -6.61 -16.95 -6.17
N LEU A 67 -5.33 -17.03 -6.49
CA LEU A 67 -4.80 -16.56 -7.75
C LEU A 67 -4.63 -17.72 -8.74
N SER A 68 -4.99 -18.97 -8.42
CA SER A 68 -4.75 -20.17 -9.26
C SER A 68 -5.10 -19.98 -10.74
N ASP A 69 -6.19 -19.25 -11.00
CA ASP A 69 -6.75 -19.04 -12.34
C ASP A 69 -6.11 -17.86 -13.09
N LEU A 70 -5.27 -17.07 -12.41
CA LEU A 70 -4.53 -15.98 -13.04
C LEU A 70 -3.28 -16.50 -13.77
N PRO A 71 -2.82 -15.82 -14.83
CA PRO A 71 -1.55 -16.14 -15.47
C PRO A 71 -0.41 -16.27 -14.45
N GLN A 72 0.46 -17.26 -14.66
CA GLN A 72 1.63 -17.43 -13.82
C GLN A 72 2.69 -16.40 -14.20
N VAL A 73 3.20 -15.69 -13.19
CA VAL A 73 4.34 -14.78 -13.32
C VAL A 73 5.32 -15.19 -12.23
N TYR A 74 6.51 -15.59 -12.64
CA TYR A 74 7.54 -16.07 -11.73
C TYR A 74 8.60 -15.02 -11.44
N ASP A 75 8.91 -14.21 -12.45
CA ASP A 75 9.95 -13.19 -12.39
C ASP A 75 9.44 -11.87 -12.98
N ILE A 76 9.99 -10.78 -12.46
CA ILE A 76 9.77 -9.41 -12.92
C ILE A 76 11.16 -8.82 -13.14
N GLU A 77 11.29 -7.99 -14.17
CA GLU A 77 12.57 -7.40 -14.54
C GLU A 77 13.15 -6.56 -13.36
N PRO A 78 14.44 -6.73 -12.97
CA PRO A 78 14.97 -6.14 -11.74
C PRO A 78 14.88 -4.60 -11.65
N ASN A 79 15.07 -3.89 -12.77
CA ASN A 79 14.89 -2.44 -12.81
C ASN A 79 13.43 -2.06 -12.54
N THR A 80 12.48 -2.79 -13.12
CA THR A 80 11.04 -2.62 -12.86
C THR A 80 10.71 -2.82 -11.39
N VAL A 81 11.23 -3.88 -10.75
CA VAL A 81 11.07 -4.12 -9.30
C VAL A 81 11.57 -2.93 -8.48
N THR A 82 12.75 -2.43 -8.84
CA THR A 82 13.43 -1.32 -8.15
C THR A 82 12.65 -0.01 -8.29
N ILE A 83 12.34 0.40 -9.51
CA ILE A 83 11.63 1.65 -9.78
C ILE A 83 10.20 1.61 -9.22
N ALA A 84 9.48 0.50 -9.39
CA ALA A 84 8.12 0.34 -8.85
C ALA A 84 8.11 0.49 -7.32
N SER A 85 9.08 -0.12 -6.66
CA SER A 85 9.21 -0.03 -5.21
C SER A 85 9.57 1.38 -4.76
N LEU A 86 10.50 2.06 -5.44
CA LEU A 86 10.87 3.45 -5.13
C LEU A 86 9.70 4.42 -5.31
N ILE A 87 8.95 4.31 -6.41
CA ILE A 87 7.73 5.12 -6.64
C ILE A 87 6.75 4.92 -5.49
N THR A 88 6.48 3.65 -5.14
CA THR A 88 5.53 3.33 -4.08
C THR A 88 6.02 3.82 -2.72
N ASN A 89 7.32 3.70 -2.41
CA ASN A 89 7.88 4.22 -1.16
C ASN A 89 7.77 5.74 -1.05
N VAL A 90 7.91 6.47 -2.16
CA VAL A 90 7.63 7.92 -2.16
C VAL A 90 6.17 8.19 -1.81
N PHE A 91 5.23 7.37 -2.29
CA PHE A 91 3.82 7.53 -1.96
C PHE A 91 3.47 7.16 -0.52
N GLU A 92 4.20 6.22 0.09
CA GLU A 92 3.99 5.77 1.47
C GLU A 92 4.71 6.65 2.50
N ASP A 93 5.98 7.02 2.27
CA ASP A 93 6.84 7.73 3.25
C ASP A 93 7.17 9.18 2.84
N GLY A 94 6.76 9.62 1.64
CA GLY A 94 7.13 10.95 1.11
C GLY A 94 8.60 11.09 0.68
N ASP A 95 9.34 9.98 0.68
CA ASP A 95 10.77 9.93 0.44
C ASP A 95 11.17 8.65 -0.31
N ALA A 96 12.37 8.61 -0.88
CA ALA A 96 12.91 7.42 -1.53
C ALA A 96 13.79 6.56 -0.59
N ASN A 97 14.13 7.06 0.61
CA ASN A 97 14.76 6.25 1.66
C ASN A 97 13.76 5.25 2.25
N PHE A 98 14.08 3.97 2.16
CA PHE A 98 13.20 2.90 2.60
C PHE A 98 13.06 2.85 4.12
N ALA A 99 11.82 2.80 4.58
CA ALA A 99 11.47 2.88 5.99
C ALA A 99 11.47 1.51 6.69
N TYR A 100 12.48 0.66 6.45
CA TYR A 100 12.57 -0.70 7.01
C TYR A 100 12.43 -0.75 8.52
N ALA A 101 12.92 0.29 9.21
CA ALA A 101 12.92 0.39 10.66
C ALA A 101 11.74 1.21 11.22
N SER A 102 10.81 1.66 10.37
CA SER A 102 9.58 2.31 10.81
C SER A 102 8.72 1.34 11.60
N CYS A 103 8.14 1.81 12.70
CA CYS A 103 7.11 1.12 13.45
C CYS A 103 6.32 2.13 14.26
N ILE A 104 5.01 2.18 14.06
CA ILE A 104 4.13 3.13 14.72
C ILE A 104 2.71 2.58 14.80
N ASP A 105 2.02 2.84 15.91
CA ASP A 105 0.56 2.67 16.01
C ASP A 105 -0.08 4.00 15.63
N ILE A 106 -0.66 4.06 14.43
CA ILE A 106 -1.35 5.24 13.91
C ILE A 106 -2.83 5.30 14.32
N GLN A 107 -3.27 4.39 15.20
CA GLN A 107 -4.63 4.31 15.73
C GLN A 107 -5.72 4.13 14.67
N ASP A 108 -5.40 3.44 13.57
CA ASP A 108 -6.32 3.11 12.47
C ASP A 108 -7.01 1.74 12.64
N MET A 109 -6.89 1.17 13.85
CA MET A 109 -7.38 -0.15 14.24
C MET A 109 -6.69 -1.32 13.52
N ARG A 110 -5.47 -1.13 13.00
CA ARG A 110 -4.62 -2.20 12.48
C ARG A 110 -3.46 -2.56 13.42
N GLY A 111 -3.33 -1.86 14.54
CA GLY A 111 -2.30 -2.07 15.54
C GLY A 111 -0.99 -1.38 15.15
N PHE A 112 0.16 -2.00 15.42
CA PHE A 112 1.42 -1.46 14.93
C PHE A 112 1.55 -1.69 13.44
N THR A 113 1.88 -0.62 12.71
CA THR A 113 2.26 -0.61 11.30
C THR A 113 3.78 -0.43 11.21
N SER A 114 4.46 -1.39 10.58
CA SER A 114 5.92 -1.48 10.59
C SER A 114 6.52 -1.73 9.20
N GLY A 115 7.81 -1.41 9.04
CA GLY A 115 8.55 -1.64 7.80
C GLY A 115 8.11 -0.76 6.64
N TYR A 116 8.78 -0.92 5.50
CA TYR A 116 8.59 -0.04 4.35
C TYR A 116 7.25 -0.24 3.62
N ALA A 117 6.64 -1.42 3.77
CA ALA A 117 5.36 -1.77 3.16
C ALA A 117 4.19 -1.70 4.14
N GLY A 118 4.41 -1.24 5.38
CA GLY A 118 3.35 -1.07 6.37
C GLY A 118 2.75 -2.38 6.89
N PHE A 119 3.58 -3.35 7.26
CA PHE A 119 3.15 -4.61 7.87
C PHE A 119 2.39 -4.35 9.17
N THR A 120 1.18 -4.92 9.34
CA THR A 120 0.38 -4.66 10.54
C THR A 120 0.17 -5.87 11.44
N THR A 121 0.21 -5.64 12.76
CA THR A 121 -0.07 -6.70 13.74
C THR A 121 -1.52 -7.18 13.70
N GLY A 122 -2.45 -6.32 13.27
CA GLY A 122 -3.88 -6.62 13.21
C GLY A 122 -4.32 -7.32 11.92
N THR A 123 -3.54 -7.26 10.83
CA THR A 123 -3.89 -7.89 9.54
C THR A 123 -3.21 -9.23 9.29
N GLY A 124 -2.22 -9.61 10.11
CA GLY A 124 -1.57 -10.94 10.07
C GLY A 124 -0.33 -11.02 9.17
N ASP A 125 -0.04 -9.98 8.39
CA ASP A 125 1.18 -9.86 7.60
C ASP A 125 2.43 -9.68 8.48
N SER A 126 2.36 -8.91 9.57
CA SER A 126 3.45 -8.87 10.56
C SER A 126 3.70 -10.25 11.19
N GLU A 127 2.65 -11.02 11.49
CA GLU A 127 2.79 -12.39 11.99
C GLU A 127 3.55 -13.26 10.98
N SER A 128 3.04 -13.34 9.75
CA SER A 128 3.63 -14.15 8.67
C SER A 128 5.10 -13.80 8.39
N LEU A 129 5.43 -12.51 8.40
CA LEU A 129 6.81 -12.05 8.22
C LEU A 129 7.70 -12.48 9.39
N ILE A 130 7.25 -12.28 10.65
CA ILE A 130 8.03 -12.62 11.84
C ILE A 130 8.19 -14.14 11.99
N GLU A 131 7.17 -14.94 11.62
CA GLU A 131 7.28 -16.40 11.57
C GLU A 131 8.33 -16.84 10.56
N SER A 132 8.33 -16.22 9.37
CA SER A 132 9.35 -16.48 8.33
C SER A 132 10.75 -16.10 8.84
N PHE A 133 10.87 -14.96 9.52
CA PHE A 133 12.13 -14.50 10.09
C PHE A 133 12.63 -15.42 11.20
N THR A 134 11.75 -15.83 12.10
CA THR A 134 12.05 -16.71 13.23
C THR A 134 12.39 -18.12 12.78
N SER A 135 11.80 -18.59 11.69
CA SER A 135 12.18 -19.86 11.07
C SER A 135 13.62 -19.84 10.56
N ALA A 136 14.08 -18.71 10.01
CA ALA A 136 15.46 -18.53 9.54
C ALA A 136 16.44 -18.20 10.69
N SER A 137 15.97 -17.48 11.72
CA SER A 137 16.77 -16.98 12.83
C SER A 137 16.01 -17.13 14.17
N PRO A 138 16.03 -18.33 14.81
CA PRO A 138 15.11 -18.66 15.92
C PRO A 138 15.18 -17.79 17.17
N ASN A 139 16.31 -17.13 17.43
CA ASN A 139 16.53 -16.32 18.64
C ASN A 139 16.52 -14.81 18.35
N ASN A 140 15.86 -14.39 17.26
CA ASN A 140 15.72 -12.97 16.93
C ASN A 140 14.85 -12.24 17.98
N ARG A 141 14.96 -10.92 18.03
CA ARG A 141 14.29 -10.04 19.00
C ARG A 141 12.78 -9.99 18.82
N LEU A 142 12.27 -10.34 17.64
CA LEU A 142 10.83 -10.34 17.33
C LEU A 142 10.13 -11.64 17.74
N ALA A 143 10.87 -12.72 17.98
CA ALA A 143 10.31 -14.04 18.30
C ALA A 143 9.43 -14.03 19.57
N SER A 144 9.74 -13.19 20.56
CA SER A 144 8.98 -13.08 21.81
C SER A 144 7.57 -12.51 21.62
N PHE A 145 7.31 -11.81 20.51
CA PHE A 145 6.01 -11.20 20.23
C PHE A 145 5.05 -12.15 19.50
N LEU A 146 5.57 -13.24 18.89
CA LEU A 146 4.77 -14.16 18.07
C LEU A 146 3.54 -14.71 18.80
N SER A 147 3.67 -15.09 20.07
CA SER A 147 2.53 -15.62 20.82
C SER A 147 1.39 -14.60 20.95
N ASN A 148 1.71 -13.33 21.23
CA ASN A 148 0.70 -12.29 21.40
C ASN A 148 0.11 -11.86 20.05
N ILE A 149 0.93 -11.80 18.99
CA ILE A 149 0.46 -11.52 17.63
C ILE A 149 -0.43 -12.65 17.12
N HIS A 150 -0.12 -13.91 17.46
CA HIS A 150 -0.94 -15.06 17.13
C HIS A 150 -2.31 -15.00 17.83
N GLU A 151 -2.38 -14.63 19.11
CA GLU A 151 -3.65 -14.40 19.79
C GLU A 151 -4.50 -13.34 19.06
N ILE A 152 -3.88 -12.26 18.58
CA ILE A 152 -4.55 -11.22 17.80
C ILE A 152 -5.06 -11.78 16.47
N SER A 153 -4.27 -12.61 15.77
CA SER A 153 -4.65 -13.15 14.47
C SER A 153 -5.83 -14.13 14.52
N GLN A 154 -6.05 -14.77 15.67
CA GLN A 154 -7.22 -15.64 15.90
C GLN A 154 -8.54 -14.88 16.13
N LEU A 155 -8.50 -13.57 16.38
CA LEU A 155 -9.72 -12.78 16.58
C LEU A 155 -10.51 -12.64 15.27
N PRO A 156 -11.85 -12.48 15.31
CA PRO A 156 -12.63 -12.24 14.10
C PRO A 156 -12.11 -11.03 13.32
N HIS A 157 -11.93 -11.13 12.00
CA HIS A 157 -11.40 -10.02 11.17
C HIS A 157 -12.24 -8.74 11.26
N CYS A 158 -13.54 -8.88 11.52
CA CYS A 158 -14.43 -7.74 11.74
C CYS A 158 -14.22 -7.04 13.10
N ASP A 159 -13.58 -7.68 14.08
CA ASP A 159 -13.24 -7.07 15.37
C ASP A 159 -11.93 -6.26 15.25
N ARG A 160 -11.96 -5.25 14.39
CA ARG A 160 -10.80 -4.37 14.13
C ARG A 160 -10.28 -3.72 15.39
N ARG A 161 -11.17 -3.38 16.35
CA ARG A 161 -10.77 -2.77 17.62
C ARG A 161 -9.88 -3.71 18.42
N SER A 162 -10.30 -4.96 18.63
CA SER A 162 -9.50 -5.92 19.40
C SER A 162 -8.27 -6.37 18.61
N ARG A 163 -8.37 -6.49 17.29
CA ARG A 163 -7.21 -6.83 16.43
C ARG A 163 -6.16 -5.73 16.38
N GLY A 164 -6.57 -4.48 16.52
CA GLY A 164 -5.66 -3.33 16.61
C GLY A 164 -5.10 -3.09 18.01
N ASP A 165 -5.36 -3.94 19.01
CA ASP A 165 -4.87 -3.74 20.37
C ASP A 165 -3.36 -4.00 20.48
N THR A 166 -2.60 -2.94 20.80
CA THR A 166 -1.14 -2.98 20.97
C THR A 166 -0.72 -3.14 22.43
N SER A 167 -1.66 -3.23 23.39
CA SER A 167 -1.37 -3.22 24.84
C SER A 167 -0.48 -4.37 25.31
N LYS A 168 -0.50 -5.51 24.61
CA LYS A 168 0.34 -6.70 24.88
C LYS A 168 1.67 -6.72 24.10
N LEU A 169 1.96 -5.68 23.30
CA LEU A 169 3.10 -5.63 22.38
C LEU A 169 4.15 -4.58 22.82
N GLY A 170 4.29 -4.38 24.14
CA GLY A 170 5.28 -3.45 24.69
C GLY A 170 6.71 -3.79 24.27
N GLY A 171 7.41 -2.82 23.67
CA GLY A 171 8.78 -3.00 23.15
C GLY A 171 8.86 -3.52 21.71
N TYR A 172 7.73 -3.82 21.06
CA TYR A 172 7.68 -4.35 19.69
C TYR A 172 8.40 -3.43 18.67
N CYS A 173 8.09 -2.13 18.66
CA CYS A 173 8.73 -1.21 17.73
C CYS A 173 10.24 -1.04 17.95
N GLU A 174 10.71 -1.16 19.19
CA GLU A 174 12.14 -1.12 19.49
C GLU A 174 12.83 -2.39 18.96
N ALA A 175 12.23 -3.57 19.17
CA ALA A 175 12.75 -4.82 18.62
C ALA A 175 12.75 -4.82 17.08
N TRP A 176 11.67 -4.33 16.45
CA TRP A 176 11.58 -4.17 15.00
C TRP A 176 12.69 -3.28 14.46
N LYS A 177 12.87 -2.10 15.07
CA LYS A 177 13.93 -1.16 14.70
C LYS A 177 15.31 -1.82 14.82
N GLN A 178 15.58 -2.50 15.94
CA GLN A 178 16.86 -3.17 16.16
C GLN A 178 17.15 -4.25 15.12
N GLU A 179 16.16 -5.07 14.74
CA GLU A 179 16.33 -6.08 13.69
C GLU A 179 16.53 -5.42 12.32
N ALA A 180 15.76 -4.39 11.98
CA ALA A 180 15.86 -3.71 10.69
C ALA A 180 17.18 -2.94 10.50
N CYS A 181 17.77 -2.46 11.60
CA CYS A 181 19.00 -1.69 11.61
C CYS A 181 20.27 -2.54 11.80
N ASP A 182 20.16 -3.81 12.20
CA ASP A 182 21.31 -4.72 12.25
C ASP A 182 21.63 -5.25 10.85
N GLU A 183 22.75 -4.83 10.28
CA GLU A 183 23.20 -5.25 8.94
C GLU A 183 23.39 -6.78 8.83
N ASN A 184 23.56 -7.49 9.95
CA ASN A 184 23.74 -8.94 9.97
C ASN A 184 22.44 -9.72 10.20
N SER A 185 21.33 -9.05 10.53
CA SER A 185 20.07 -9.76 10.81
C SER A 185 19.46 -10.37 9.55
N GLY A 186 19.68 -9.74 8.39
CA GLY A 186 18.98 -10.08 7.14
C GLY A 186 17.50 -9.65 7.12
N PHE A 187 17.00 -8.96 8.15
CA PHE A 187 15.57 -8.65 8.30
C PHE A 187 15.05 -7.70 7.21
N SER A 188 15.82 -6.67 6.83
CA SER A 188 15.45 -5.75 5.74
C SER A 188 15.40 -6.47 4.38
N GLN A 189 16.27 -7.45 4.14
CA GLN A 189 16.19 -8.29 2.94
C GLN A 189 14.94 -9.17 2.96
N LEU A 190 14.62 -9.79 4.10
CA LEU A 190 13.42 -10.60 4.25
C LEU A 190 12.14 -9.78 4.03
N GLN A 191 12.07 -8.52 4.51
CA GLN A 191 10.94 -7.63 4.22
C GLN A 191 10.73 -7.48 2.71
N LYS A 192 11.82 -7.23 1.95
CA LYS A 192 11.75 -7.12 0.48
C LYS A 192 11.27 -8.41 -0.17
N ASP A 193 11.84 -9.55 0.23
CA ASP A 193 11.50 -10.85 -0.35
C ASP A 193 10.04 -11.21 -0.08
N TRP A 194 9.56 -10.91 1.13
CA TRP A 194 8.17 -11.11 1.51
C TRP A 194 7.24 -10.23 0.68
N VAL A 195 7.53 -8.93 0.53
CA VAL A 195 6.70 -8.01 -0.27
C VAL A 195 6.74 -8.38 -1.75
N PHE A 196 7.90 -8.77 -2.26
CA PHE A 196 8.03 -9.26 -3.63
C PHE A 196 7.09 -10.46 -3.86
N LYS A 197 7.16 -11.47 -2.98
CA LYS A 197 6.34 -12.68 -3.08
C LYS A 197 4.85 -12.44 -2.87
N ASN A 198 4.48 -11.62 -1.88
CA ASN A 198 3.09 -11.52 -1.41
C ASN A 198 2.34 -10.31 -1.97
N TYR A 199 3.02 -9.32 -2.56
CA TYR A 199 2.39 -8.16 -3.20
C TYR A 199 2.82 -7.99 -4.66
N MET A 200 4.12 -8.04 -4.95
CA MET A 200 4.59 -7.76 -6.30
C MET A 200 4.22 -8.86 -7.30
N ILE A 201 4.46 -10.13 -6.97
CA ILE A 201 4.05 -11.25 -7.82
C ILE A 201 2.51 -11.25 -8.02
N PRO A 202 1.66 -11.19 -6.98
CA PRO A 202 0.23 -11.02 -7.16
C PRO A 202 -0.15 -9.85 -8.08
N SER A 203 0.49 -8.70 -7.93
CA SER A 203 0.21 -7.52 -8.77
C SER A 203 0.54 -7.77 -10.22
N ALA A 204 1.66 -8.43 -10.50
CA ALA A 204 2.05 -8.79 -11.85
C ALA A 204 1.12 -9.84 -12.48
N ARG A 205 0.52 -10.72 -11.66
CA ARG A 205 -0.49 -11.69 -12.14
C ARG A 205 -1.80 -11.02 -12.53
N TYR A 206 -2.27 -10.04 -11.74
CA TYR A 206 -3.43 -9.20 -12.12
C TYR A 206 -3.13 -8.32 -13.35
N ALA A 207 -1.91 -7.79 -13.46
CA ALA A 207 -1.46 -7.06 -14.64
C ALA A 207 -1.49 -7.97 -15.89
N ALA A 208 -0.92 -9.17 -15.78
CA ALA A 208 -0.91 -10.16 -16.86
C ALA A 208 -2.33 -10.59 -17.28
N GLN A 209 -3.24 -10.80 -16.32
CA GLN A 209 -4.66 -11.06 -16.61
C GLN A 209 -5.30 -9.94 -17.42
N SER A 210 -4.91 -8.69 -17.16
CA SER A 210 -5.40 -7.49 -17.85
C SER A 210 -4.67 -7.20 -19.16
N GLY A 211 -3.76 -8.08 -19.59
CA GLY A 211 -2.94 -7.91 -20.80
C GLY A 211 -1.92 -6.77 -20.69
N ILE A 212 -1.44 -6.48 -19.48
CA ILE A 212 -0.48 -5.40 -19.19
C ILE A 212 0.91 -6.00 -19.08
N HIS A 213 1.85 -5.42 -19.84
CA HIS A 213 3.20 -5.96 -19.97
C HIS A 213 4.30 -4.92 -19.81
N SER A 214 4.00 -3.63 -19.91
CA SER A 214 5.02 -2.60 -19.72
C SER A 214 5.50 -2.53 -18.27
N PRO A 215 6.78 -2.22 -18.03
CA PRO A 215 7.29 -1.89 -16.70
C PRO A 215 6.45 -0.85 -15.96
N LEU A 216 6.01 0.22 -16.63
CA LEU A 216 5.13 1.22 -16.01
C LEU A 216 3.78 0.62 -15.58
N GLY A 217 3.17 -0.21 -16.43
CA GLY A 217 1.93 -0.91 -16.09
C GLY A 217 2.09 -1.83 -14.89
N GLN A 218 3.19 -2.59 -14.81
CA GLN A 218 3.51 -3.43 -13.66
C GLN A 218 3.70 -2.59 -12.38
N ALA A 219 4.40 -1.46 -12.46
CA ALA A 219 4.58 -0.55 -11.33
C ALA A 219 3.24 0.04 -10.83
N ILE A 220 2.33 0.39 -11.75
CA ILE A 220 0.99 0.87 -11.41
C ILE A 220 0.19 -0.22 -10.67
N PHE A 221 0.17 -1.45 -11.17
CA PHE A 221 -0.52 -2.55 -10.51
C PHE A 221 0.08 -2.86 -9.13
N TYR A 222 1.40 -2.78 -9.00
CA TYR A 222 2.08 -2.95 -7.72
C TYR A 222 1.65 -1.90 -6.69
N ASP A 223 1.70 -0.61 -7.03
CA ASP A 223 1.23 0.46 -6.14
C ASP A 223 -0.26 0.33 -5.78
N VAL A 224 -1.10 -0.10 -6.74
CA VAL A 224 -2.51 -0.38 -6.46
C VAL A 224 -2.64 -1.49 -5.42
N ILE A 225 -1.91 -2.59 -5.54
CA ILE A 225 -1.96 -3.67 -4.53
C ILE A 225 -1.39 -3.22 -3.20
N ILE A 226 -0.32 -2.43 -3.15
CA ILE A 226 0.21 -1.94 -1.89
C ILE A 226 -0.83 -1.09 -1.16
N GLN A 227 -1.53 -0.21 -1.87
CA GLN A 227 -2.51 0.66 -1.22
C GLN A 227 -3.86 -0.03 -0.93
N HIS A 228 -4.38 -0.79 -1.89
CA HIS A 228 -5.75 -1.33 -1.85
C HIS A 228 -5.81 -2.80 -1.45
N GLY A 229 -4.69 -3.51 -1.54
CA GLY A 229 -4.64 -4.94 -1.31
C GLY A 229 -5.39 -5.76 -2.36
N TYR A 230 -5.41 -7.07 -2.11
CA TYR A 230 -6.18 -8.07 -2.85
C TYR A 230 -6.85 -9.07 -1.87
N GLN A 231 -7.21 -8.57 -0.70
CA GLN A 231 -7.98 -9.32 0.28
C GLN A 231 -9.47 -9.22 -0.07
N TYR A 232 -10.16 -10.36 -0.12
CA TYR A 232 -11.61 -10.38 -0.37
C TYR A 232 -12.44 -9.92 0.84
N VAL A 233 -11.81 -9.80 2.00
CA VAL A 233 -12.44 -9.27 3.23
C VAL A 233 -12.54 -7.74 3.24
N GLU A 234 -11.91 -7.05 2.28
CA GLU A 234 -12.04 -5.61 2.03
C GLU A 234 -12.64 -5.32 0.65
N PRO A 235 -13.90 -5.74 0.39
CA PRO A 235 -14.49 -5.77 -0.96
C PRO A 235 -14.78 -4.39 -1.57
N ASP A 236 -14.75 -3.33 -0.75
CA ASP A 236 -15.09 -1.97 -1.19
C ASP A 236 -13.95 -1.29 -1.96
N ILE A 237 -12.69 -1.72 -1.74
CA ILE A 237 -11.51 -0.97 -2.17
C ILE A 237 -10.47 -1.81 -2.92
N ASN A 238 -10.44 -3.13 -2.74
CA ASN A 238 -9.36 -3.97 -3.27
C ASN A 238 -9.19 -3.92 -4.80
N ILE A 239 -8.04 -4.38 -5.30
CA ILE A 239 -7.74 -4.36 -6.74
C ILE A 239 -8.80 -5.10 -7.59
N VAL A 240 -9.39 -6.18 -7.08
CA VAL A 240 -10.44 -6.93 -7.80
C VAL A 240 -11.67 -6.06 -8.01
N ARG A 241 -12.04 -5.24 -7.02
CA ARG A 241 -13.12 -4.25 -7.11
C ARG A 241 -12.80 -3.19 -8.16
N ILE A 242 -11.60 -2.63 -8.14
CA ILE A 242 -11.16 -1.62 -9.12
C ILE A 242 -11.23 -2.21 -10.54
N LEU A 243 -10.65 -3.40 -10.77
CA LEU A 243 -10.68 -4.09 -12.06
C LEU A 243 -12.12 -4.40 -12.52
N THR A 244 -12.99 -4.81 -11.59
CA THR A 244 -14.41 -5.08 -11.90
C THR A 244 -15.13 -3.80 -12.37
N LEU A 245 -14.86 -2.68 -11.72
CA LEU A 245 -15.44 -1.38 -12.08
C LEU A 245 -14.85 -0.80 -13.37
N THR A 246 -13.56 -1.04 -13.62
CA THR A 246 -12.91 -0.68 -14.89
C THR A 246 -13.40 -1.55 -16.05
N GLY A 247 -13.71 -2.83 -15.80
CA GLY A 247 -14.00 -3.80 -16.84
C GLY A 247 -12.74 -4.32 -17.54
N PRO A 248 -12.85 -5.36 -18.39
CA PRO A 248 -11.72 -5.91 -19.12
C PRO A 248 -11.12 -4.89 -20.10
N ARG A 249 -9.89 -5.16 -20.54
CA ARG A 249 -9.29 -4.45 -21.66
C ARG A 249 -9.93 -4.91 -22.96
N GLU A 250 -10.43 -3.97 -23.76
CA GLU A 250 -11.04 -4.29 -25.05
C GLU A 250 -9.96 -4.68 -26.10
N SER A 251 -10.34 -5.46 -27.12
CA SER A 251 -9.36 -6.04 -28.07
C SER A 251 -8.51 -5.00 -28.80
N GLU A 252 -9.11 -3.86 -29.16
CA GLU A 252 -8.45 -2.75 -29.85
C GLU A 252 -7.97 -1.65 -28.89
N GLU A 253 -8.16 -1.82 -27.57
CA GLU A 253 -7.74 -0.85 -26.58
C GLU A 253 -6.22 -0.93 -26.38
N THR A 254 -5.52 0.20 -26.49
CA THR A 254 -4.08 0.25 -26.18
C THR A 254 -3.84 0.09 -24.69
N GLU A 255 -2.66 -0.42 -24.30
CA GLU A 255 -2.28 -0.54 -22.89
C GLU A 255 -2.37 0.81 -22.16
N GLN A 256 -1.90 1.89 -22.80
CA GLN A 256 -2.04 3.25 -22.28
C GLN A 256 -3.50 3.63 -22.00
N SER A 257 -4.41 3.33 -22.93
CA SER A 257 -5.83 3.69 -22.78
C SER A 257 -6.47 2.93 -21.62
N PHE A 258 -6.17 1.64 -21.49
CA PHE A 258 -6.63 0.84 -20.36
C PHE A 258 -6.09 1.37 -19.03
N LEU A 259 -4.77 1.64 -18.94
CA LEU A 259 -4.16 2.17 -17.73
C LEU A 259 -4.76 3.53 -17.32
N LYS A 260 -5.12 4.39 -18.29
CA LYS A 260 -5.86 5.63 -18.02
C LYS A 260 -7.21 5.33 -17.37
N ARG A 261 -8.04 4.46 -17.97
CA ARG A 261 -9.35 4.10 -17.39
C ARG A 261 -9.23 3.46 -16.01
N PHE A 262 -8.26 2.58 -15.83
CA PHE A 262 -7.98 1.90 -14.56
C PHE A 262 -7.62 2.89 -13.45
N LEU A 263 -6.67 3.80 -13.72
CA LEU A 263 -6.28 4.84 -12.76
C LEU A 263 -7.37 5.90 -12.54
N THR A 264 -8.16 6.23 -13.56
CA THR A 264 -9.36 7.09 -13.39
C THR A 264 -10.34 6.41 -12.43
N THR A 265 -10.65 5.13 -12.63
CA THR A 265 -11.55 4.36 -11.75
C THR A 265 -11.02 4.34 -10.31
N ARG A 266 -9.72 4.08 -10.15
CA ARG A 266 -9.05 4.11 -8.84
C ARG A 266 -9.17 5.48 -8.17
N ARG A 267 -8.89 6.56 -8.89
CA ARG A 267 -8.92 7.94 -8.37
C ARG A 267 -10.33 8.36 -7.96
N GLU A 268 -11.33 8.06 -8.78
CA GLU A 268 -12.74 8.28 -8.44
C GLU A 268 -13.14 7.49 -7.17
N LEU A 269 -12.70 6.23 -7.05
CA LEU A 269 -12.96 5.40 -5.88
C LEU A 269 -12.36 6.02 -4.61
N GLN A 270 -11.09 6.44 -4.68
CA GLN A 270 -10.39 7.12 -3.59
C GLN A 270 -11.13 8.40 -3.16
N CYS A 271 -11.53 9.22 -4.12
CA CYS A 271 -12.24 10.48 -3.85
C CYS A 271 -13.63 10.28 -3.26
N CYS A 272 -14.35 9.24 -3.70
CA CYS A 272 -15.69 8.95 -3.21
C CYS A 272 -15.73 8.18 -1.88
N TYR A 273 -14.60 7.64 -1.42
CA TYR A 273 -14.56 6.88 -0.19
C TYR A 273 -14.85 7.79 1.02
N ARG A 274 -15.61 7.26 1.99
CA ARG A 274 -16.24 8.07 3.06
C ARG A 274 -15.33 8.27 4.28
N ASP A 275 -14.10 8.71 4.05
CA ASP A 275 -13.19 9.18 5.09
C ASP A 275 -12.27 10.30 4.58
N ASP A 276 -11.36 10.78 5.43
CA ASP A 276 -10.44 11.86 5.08
C ASP A 276 -9.09 11.35 4.53
N VAL A 277 -8.84 10.04 4.58
CA VAL A 277 -7.54 9.43 4.24
C VAL A 277 -7.49 9.05 2.77
N TRP A 278 -8.53 8.36 2.29
CA TRP A 278 -8.61 7.90 0.91
C TRP A 278 -8.68 9.05 -0.10
N PRO A 279 -9.52 10.09 0.08
CA PRO A 279 -9.52 11.23 -0.84
C PRO A 279 -8.20 11.98 -0.86
N ALA A 280 -7.52 12.14 0.28
CA ALA A 280 -6.20 12.78 0.34
C ALA A 280 -5.14 11.98 -0.44
N SER A 281 -5.27 10.65 -0.45
CA SER A 281 -4.36 9.76 -1.18
C SER A 281 -4.52 9.83 -2.71
N ALA A 282 -5.60 10.43 -3.25
CA ALA A 282 -5.88 10.48 -4.68
C ALA A 282 -4.79 11.21 -5.52
N THR A 283 -3.96 12.03 -4.87
CA THR A 283 -2.79 12.68 -5.46
C THR A 283 -1.77 11.70 -6.04
N ARG A 284 -1.62 10.49 -5.48
CA ARG A 284 -0.75 9.45 -6.06
C ARG A 284 -1.28 8.92 -7.39
N SER A 285 -2.60 8.77 -7.50
CA SER A 285 -3.24 8.35 -8.75
C SER A 285 -3.12 9.42 -9.84
N GLU A 286 -3.13 10.71 -9.46
CA GLU A 286 -2.85 11.81 -10.37
C GLU A 286 -1.39 11.81 -10.88
N ASP A 287 -0.42 11.53 -10.01
CA ASP A 287 0.98 11.39 -10.45
C ASP A 287 1.14 10.21 -11.41
N LEU A 288 0.57 9.05 -11.09
CA LEU A 288 0.59 7.88 -11.98
C LEU A 288 -0.11 8.16 -13.32
N LEU A 289 -1.25 8.87 -13.32
CA LEU A 289 -1.92 9.29 -14.55
C LEU A 289 -1.01 10.18 -15.39
N SER A 290 -0.29 11.11 -14.78
CA SER A 290 0.68 11.97 -15.48
C SER A 290 1.79 11.16 -16.17
N LEU A 291 2.24 10.05 -15.54
CA LEU A 291 3.21 9.13 -16.17
C LEU A 291 2.60 8.41 -17.38
N VAL A 292 1.36 7.94 -17.26
CA VAL A 292 0.62 7.27 -18.34
C VAL A 292 0.24 8.24 -19.46
N GLU A 293 0.04 9.53 -19.20
CA GLU A 293 -0.17 10.53 -20.24
C GLU A 293 1.03 10.64 -21.19
N ASN A 294 2.25 10.55 -20.65
CA ASN A 294 3.49 10.45 -21.42
C ASN A 294 4.01 9.00 -21.52
N PHE A 295 3.11 8.07 -21.84
CA PHE A 295 3.38 6.63 -21.81
C PHE A 295 4.62 6.21 -22.59
N GLU A 296 4.78 6.67 -23.84
CA GLU A 296 5.92 6.24 -24.67
C GLU A 296 7.29 6.59 -24.07
N TYR A 297 7.38 7.69 -23.31
CA TYR A 297 8.58 8.10 -22.61
C TYR A 297 8.80 7.30 -21.31
N ASN A 298 7.73 6.99 -20.57
CA ASN A 298 7.82 6.39 -19.23
C ASN A 298 7.67 4.86 -19.21
N LYS A 299 7.14 4.24 -20.27
CA LYS A 299 6.65 2.84 -20.25
C LYS A 299 7.70 1.81 -19.84
N ASN A 300 8.97 2.08 -20.13
CA ASN A 300 10.09 1.18 -19.86
C ASN A 300 10.72 1.39 -18.48
N LEU A 301 10.37 2.48 -17.76
CA LEU A 301 10.99 2.86 -16.49
C LEU A 301 12.54 2.95 -16.55
N ASP A 302 13.08 3.34 -17.71
CA ASP A 302 14.51 3.52 -17.98
C ASP A 302 14.94 5.01 -17.96
N VAL A 303 14.05 5.88 -17.50
CA VAL A 303 14.22 7.33 -17.37
C VAL A 303 13.86 7.79 -15.94
N PRO A 304 14.38 8.93 -15.48
CA PRO A 304 13.96 9.49 -14.19
C PRO A 304 12.45 9.75 -14.13
N ILE A 305 11.79 9.19 -13.12
CA ILE A 305 10.35 9.25 -12.92
C ILE A 305 10.00 10.42 -12.00
N LYS A 306 9.28 11.41 -12.54
CA LYS A 306 8.87 12.60 -11.79
C LYS A 306 7.47 12.41 -11.19
N LEU A 307 7.39 12.53 -9.87
CA LEU A 307 6.15 12.51 -9.08
C LEU A 307 5.83 13.95 -8.67
N ASN A 308 4.92 14.59 -9.41
CA ASN A 308 4.69 16.03 -9.36
C ASN A 308 4.05 16.45 -8.03
N ASN A 309 3.06 15.70 -7.55
CA ASN A 309 2.36 16.00 -6.29
C ASN A 309 3.27 15.80 -5.08
N PHE A 310 4.19 14.85 -5.14
CA PHE A 310 5.14 14.58 -4.06
C PHE A 310 6.42 15.42 -4.18
N GLY A 311 6.63 16.11 -5.31
CA GLY A 311 7.83 16.92 -5.54
C GLY A 311 9.11 16.09 -5.49
N ARG A 312 9.07 14.87 -6.04
CA ARG A 312 10.17 13.91 -6.04
C ARG A 312 10.47 13.41 -7.44
N THR A 313 11.73 13.05 -7.66
CA THR A 313 12.17 12.34 -8.87
C THR A 313 12.86 11.07 -8.43
N VAL A 314 12.35 9.93 -8.89
CA VAL A 314 12.96 8.61 -8.72
C VAL A 314 13.90 8.35 -9.89
N THR A 315 15.15 8.02 -9.61
CA THR A 315 16.21 7.84 -10.61
C THR A 315 16.61 6.38 -10.84
N GLY A 316 16.32 5.50 -9.88
CA GLY A 316 16.79 4.12 -9.85
C GLY A 316 18.20 3.95 -9.29
N HIS A 317 18.80 5.03 -8.80
CA HIS A 317 20.12 5.03 -8.17
C HIS A 317 20.05 5.24 -6.65
N GLU A 318 18.85 5.37 -6.10
CA GLU A 318 18.62 5.48 -4.66
C GLU A 318 19.02 4.18 -3.95
N ASP A 319 19.59 4.30 -2.75
CA ASP A 319 19.95 3.13 -1.95
C ASP A 319 18.68 2.47 -1.38
N PHE A 320 18.28 1.39 -2.04
CA PHE A 320 17.12 0.59 -1.68
C PHE A 320 17.40 -0.41 -0.54
N ASN A 321 18.66 -0.59 -0.15
CA ASN A 321 19.05 -1.69 0.74
C ASN A 321 19.18 -1.29 2.22
N LYS A 322 19.11 0.01 2.53
CA LYS A 322 19.35 0.52 3.88
C LYS A 322 18.33 1.58 4.28
N ASP A 323 17.92 1.54 5.54
CA ASP A 323 17.15 2.63 6.16
C ASP A 323 18.10 3.62 6.83
N ILE A 324 18.68 4.51 6.03
CA ILE A 324 19.72 5.43 6.50
C ILE A 324 19.12 6.43 7.50
N LYS A 325 17.87 6.86 7.33
CA LYS A 325 17.29 7.90 8.18
C LYS A 325 16.96 7.41 9.59
N ARG A 326 16.49 6.17 9.74
CA ARG A 326 15.98 5.66 11.01
C ARG A 326 17.00 4.81 11.76
N CYS A 327 18.03 4.30 11.07
CA CYS A 327 19.09 3.48 11.65
C CYS A 327 20.38 4.24 12.00
N LEU A 328 20.47 5.53 11.70
CA LEU A 328 21.57 6.41 12.13
C LEU A 328 21.37 6.98 13.55
#